data_AF-A0A0W0SXU7-F1
#
_entry.id   AF-A0A0W0SXU7-F1
#
_cell.length_a   1.000
_cell.length_b   1.000
_cell.length_c   1.000
_cell.angle_alpha   90.00
_cell.angle_beta   90.00
_cell.angle_gamma   90.00
#
_symmetry.space_group_name_H-M   'P 1'
#
loop_
_entity.id
_entity.type
_entity.pdbx_description
1 polymer ?
#
loop_
_entity_poly.entity_id
_entity_poly.type
_entity_poly.pdbx_seq_one_letter_code
_entity_poly.pdbx_strand_id
1 'polypeptide(L)'
;MHFSDNKVAWLVFAHVSIIALSNSLVQFPFICFGFRTTYGAFTYPLIFILTDLSTRLLGPEKARKIVLLAMLPGLICSFFISNYCNQNELFVFNSVSLRVALASLTAYVLGQLLDITIFHKLRQLKQWWIAPSVSNVFGNLFDTFCFFFVAFYHSINPFLSAHWFEIATVDLLVKITISLLTFVPVYGITLQWIMRNKADAIELTS
;
A
#
# COMPACT_ATOMS: atom_id res chain seq x y z
N MET A 1 -20.24 -12.31 -15.02
CA MET A 1 -19.10 -11.67 -15.72
C MET A 1 -17.81 -12.38 -15.31
N HIS A 2 -17.39 -13.41 -16.06
CA HIS A 2 -16.11 -14.10 -15.82
C HIS A 2 -14.96 -13.17 -16.24
N PHE A 3 -14.37 -12.46 -15.29
CA PHE A 3 -13.11 -11.75 -15.55
C PHE A 3 -12.02 -12.79 -15.84
N SER A 4 -11.45 -12.75 -17.04
CA SER A 4 -10.33 -13.57 -17.51
C SER A 4 -9.15 -13.51 -16.53
N ASP A 5 -8.54 -14.68 -16.25
CA ASP A 5 -7.35 -14.83 -15.40
C ASP A 5 -6.20 -13.91 -15.79
N ASN A 6 -6.14 -13.50 -17.06
CA ASN A 6 -5.11 -12.59 -17.57
C ASN A 6 -5.18 -11.19 -16.91
N LYS A 7 -6.38 -10.70 -16.57
CA LYS A 7 -6.55 -9.40 -15.89
C LYS A 7 -6.07 -9.45 -14.45
N VAL A 8 -6.25 -10.59 -13.78
CA VAL A 8 -5.77 -10.80 -12.41
C VAL A 8 -4.24 -10.83 -12.41
N ALA A 9 -3.62 -11.53 -13.37
CA ALA A 9 -2.16 -11.56 -13.52
C ALA A 9 -1.56 -10.16 -13.73
N TRP A 10 -2.17 -9.34 -14.61
CA TRP A 10 -1.74 -7.96 -14.83
C TRP A 10 -1.84 -7.09 -13.58
N LEU A 11 -2.92 -7.23 -12.79
CA LEU A 11 -3.07 -6.49 -11.55
C LEU A 11 -2.11 -6.95 -10.45
N VAL A 12 -1.81 -8.25 -10.37
CA VAL A 12 -0.77 -8.77 -9.48
C VAL A 12 0.57 -8.17 -9.88
N PHE A 13 0.92 -8.19 -11.16
CA PHE A 13 2.17 -7.60 -11.65
C PHE A 13 2.28 -6.09 -11.34
N ALA A 14 1.18 -5.36 -11.54
CA ALA A 14 1.12 -3.94 -11.19
C ALA A 14 1.33 -3.72 -9.68
N HIS A 15 0.67 -4.50 -8.81
CA HIS A 15 0.90 -4.41 -7.36
C HIS A 15 2.35 -4.72 -7.00
N VAL A 16 2.93 -5.81 -7.52
CA VAL A 16 4.33 -6.18 -7.26
C VAL A 16 5.27 -5.04 -7.66
N SER A 17 5.04 -4.45 -8.84
CA SER A 17 5.86 -3.33 -9.35
C SER A 17 5.75 -2.09 -8.46
N ILE A 18 4.53 -1.71 -8.05
CA ILE A 18 4.33 -0.54 -7.17
C ILE A 18 4.91 -0.79 -5.79
N ILE A 19 4.78 -2.00 -5.22
CA ILE A 19 5.38 -2.37 -3.92
C ILE A 19 6.90 -2.26 -4.00
N ALA A 20 7.52 -2.89 -5.01
CA ALA A 20 8.96 -2.87 -5.19
C ALA A 20 9.49 -1.44 -5.41
N LEU A 21 8.81 -0.65 -6.23
CA LEU A 21 9.15 0.74 -6.50
C LEU A 21 9.00 1.61 -5.25
N SER A 22 7.88 1.50 -4.54
CA SER A 22 7.62 2.31 -3.33
C SER A 22 8.68 2.04 -2.27
N ASN A 23 8.99 0.77 -1.99
CA ASN A 23 9.99 0.41 -0.99
C ASN A 23 11.42 0.80 -1.40
N SER A 24 11.73 0.80 -2.69
CA SER A 24 13.03 1.28 -3.19
C SER A 24 13.13 2.80 -3.06
N LEU A 25 12.06 3.52 -3.38
CA LEU A 25 12.00 4.99 -3.33
C LEU A 25 12.00 5.56 -1.91
N VAL A 26 11.61 4.77 -0.90
CA VAL A 26 11.72 5.17 0.52
C VAL A 26 13.18 5.49 0.91
N GLN A 27 14.16 4.88 0.25
CA GLN A 27 15.58 5.05 0.57
C GLN A 27 16.16 6.39 0.12
N PHE A 28 15.41 7.17 -0.69
CA PHE A 28 15.83 8.46 -1.19
C PHE A 28 15.08 9.58 -0.45
N PRO A 29 15.59 10.05 0.71
CA PRO A 29 14.99 11.15 1.45
C PRO A 29 15.29 12.48 0.76
N PHE A 30 14.34 13.40 0.85
CA PHE A 30 14.50 14.80 0.44
C PHE A 30 13.77 15.73 1.41
N ILE A 31 14.05 17.03 1.33
CA ILE A 31 13.42 18.03 2.17
C ILE A 31 12.33 18.73 1.36
N CYS A 32 11.09 18.65 1.84
CA CYS A 32 9.93 19.31 1.25
C CYS A 32 9.31 20.24 2.29
N PHE A 33 9.25 21.54 2.02
CA PHE A 33 8.69 22.55 2.95
C PHE A 33 9.24 22.48 4.38
N GLY A 34 10.53 22.15 4.55
CA GLY A 34 11.17 22.00 5.86
C GLY A 34 10.95 20.64 6.55
N PHE A 35 10.10 19.77 5.98
CA PHE A 35 9.88 18.40 6.46
C PHE A 35 10.75 17.41 5.67
N ARG A 36 11.36 16.46 6.38
CA ARG A 36 12.06 15.33 5.74
C ARG A 36 11.01 14.33 5.26
N THR A 37 10.93 14.13 3.96
CA THR A 37 10.05 13.14 3.32
C THR A 37 10.86 12.25 2.39
N THR A 38 10.24 11.21 1.82
CA THR A 38 10.89 10.29 0.88
C THR A 38 10.08 10.22 -0.41
N TYR A 39 10.73 9.83 -1.51
CA TYR A 39 10.00 9.58 -2.77
C TYR A 39 8.99 8.43 -2.63
N GLY A 40 9.20 7.52 -1.67
CA GLY A 40 8.27 6.47 -1.31
C GLY A 40 6.90 6.99 -0.87
N ALA A 41 6.84 8.14 -0.19
CA ALA A 41 5.59 8.71 0.31
C ALA A 41 4.60 9.10 -0.81
N PHE A 42 5.09 9.39 -2.02
CA PHE A 42 4.26 9.71 -3.19
C PHE A 42 3.74 8.48 -3.92
N THR A 43 4.45 7.37 -3.81
CA THR A 43 4.15 6.13 -4.55
C THR A 43 3.34 5.15 -3.72
N TYR A 44 3.48 5.20 -2.39
CA TYR A 44 2.70 4.38 -1.45
C TYR A 44 1.18 4.50 -1.62
N PRO A 45 0.60 5.71 -1.78
CA PRO A 45 -0.85 5.85 -2.02
C PRO A 45 -1.34 5.09 -3.25
N LEU A 46 -0.49 4.86 -4.27
CA LEU A 46 -0.88 4.12 -5.48
C LEU A 46 -1.24 2.66 -5.19
N ILE A 47 -0.65 2.06 -4.15
CA ILE A 47 -0.98 0.69 -3.71
C ILE A 47 -2.43 0.63 -3.24
N PHE A 48 -2.86 1.60 -2.43
CA PHE A 48 -4.24 1.68 -1.98
C PHE A 48 -5.20 1.96 -3.15
N ILE A 49 -4.78 2.77 -4.15
CA ILE A 49 -5.67 3.10 -5.29
C ILE A 49 -5.92 1.84 -6.08
N LEU A 50 -4.85 1.09 -6.34
CA LEU A 50 -4.93 -0.15 -7.08
C LEU A 50 -5.76 -1.21 -6.33
N THR A 51 -5.65 -1.26 -4.99
CA THR A 51 -6.45 -2.15 -4.15
C THR A 51 -7.93 -1.79 -4.14
N ASP A 52 -8.28 -0.50 -3.99
CA ASP A 52 -9.65 0.00 -4.04
C ASP A 52 -10.30 -0.23 -5.41
N LEU A 53 -9.55 0.05 -6.49
CA LEU A 53 -10.01 -0.21 -7.86
C LEU A 53 -10.20 -1.70 -8.10
N SER A 54 -9.27 -2.53 -7.66
CA SER A 54 -9.38 -4.00 -7.76
C SER A 54 -10.63 -4.50 -7.02
N THR A 55 -10.87 -3.99 -5.80
CA THR A 55 -12.06 -4.31 -5.01
C THR A 55 -13.34 -3.82 -5.67
N ARG A 56 -13.31 -2.64 -6.29
CA ARG A 56 -14.46 -2.07 -7.00
C ARG A 56 -14.83 -2.88 -8.25
N LEU A 57 -13.83 -3.22 -9.06
CA LEU A 57 -13.99 -3.83 -10.39
C LEU A 57 -14.15 -5.35 -10.34
N LEU A 58 -13.40 -6.03 -9.47
CA LEU A 58 -13.32 -7.50 -9.42
C LEU A 58 -14.02 -8.11 -8.19
N GLY A 59 -14.37 -7.28 -7.20
CA GLY A 59 -14.94 -7.72 -5.93
C GLY A 59 -13.87 -8.03 -4.87
N PRO A 60 -14.30 -8.17 -3.60
CA PRO A 60 -13.40 -8.29 -2.45
C PRO A 60 -12.59 -9.59 -2.47
N GLU A 61 -13.17 -10.72 -2.87
CA GLU A 61 -12.46 -12.01 -2.87
C GLU A 61 -11.26 -12.01 -3.83
N LYS A 62 -11.46 -11.50 -5.04
CA LYS A 62 -10.37 -11.40 -6.03
C LYS A 62 -9.32 -10.38 -5.62
N ALA A 63 -9.71 -9.25 -5.04
CA ALA A 63 -8.78 -8.27 -4.51
C ALA A 63 -7.89 -8.86 -3.40
N ARG A 64 -8.46 -9.61 -2.45
CA ARG A 64 -7.70 -10.31 -1.40
C ARG A 64 -6.70 -11.29 -2.00
N LYS A 65 -7.10 -12.06 -3.02
CA LYS A 65 -6.20 -12.98 -3.73
C LYS A 65 -5.04 -12.23 -4.41
N ILE A 66 -5.32 -11.10 -5.06
CA ILE A 66 -4.30 -10.25 -5.71
C ILE A 66 -3.29 -9.76 -4.68
N VAL A 67 -3.75 -9.20 -3.56
CA VAL A 67 -2.89 -8.69 -2.48
C VAL A 67 -1.99 -9.80 -1.92
N LEU A 68 -2.56 -10.97 -1.61
CA LEU A 68 -1.80 -12.11 -1.08
C LEU A 68 -0.76 -12.63 -2.08
N LEU A 69 -1.10 -12.68 -3.37
CA LEU A 69 -0.18 -13.13 -4.42
C LEU A 69 0.90 -12.09 -4.75
N ALA A 70 0.60 -10.80 -4.64
CA ALA A 70 1.54 -9.73 -4.97
C ALA A 70 2.53 -9.42 -3.82
N MET A 71 2.13 -9.71 -2.58
CA MET A 71 2.93 -9.35 -1.41
C MET A 71 4.30 -10.04 -1.40
N LEU A 72 4.34 -11.37 -1.42
CA LEU A 72 5.60 -12.12 -1.30
C LEU A 72 6.60 -11.74 -2.41
N PRO A 73 6.21 -11.74 -3.70
CA PRO A 73 7.11 -11.29 -4.76
C PRO A 73 7.54 -9.83 -4.60
N GLY A 74 6.62 -8.93 -4.22
CA GLY A 74 6.93 -7.52 -4.00
C GLY A 74 7.98 -7.31 -2.90
N LEU A 75 7.84 -8.02 -1.78
CA LEU A 75 8.79 -7.96 -0.66
C LEU A 75 10.16 -8.52 -1.06
N ILE A 76 10.19 -9.65 -1.76
CA ILE A 76 11.43 -10.29 -2.23
C ILE A 76 12.17 -9.38 -3.22
N CYS A 77 11.46 -8.85 -4.23
CA CYS A 77 12.03 -7.91 -5.19
C CYS A 77 12.59 -6.67 -4.49
N SER A 78 11.82 -6.08 -3.57
CA SER A 78 12.25 -4.93 -2.79
C SER A 78 13.51 -5.22 -1.96
N PHE A 79 13.61 -6.40 -1.35
CA PHE A 79 14.77 -6.79 -0.55
C PHE A 79 16.03 -6.85 -1.40
N PHE A 80 15.98 -7.51 -2.55
CA PHE A 80 17.11 -7.60 -3.47
C PHE A 80 17.52 -6.24 -4.05
N ILE A 81 16.55 -5.41 -4.47
CA ILE A 81 16.83 -4.07 -4.98
C ILE A 81 17.51 -3.21 -3.90
N SER A 82 16.97 -3.23 -2.68
CA SER A 82 17.51 -2.47 -1.56
C SER A 82 18.94 -2.88 -1.19
N ASN A 83 19.23 -4.19 -1.15
CA ASN A 83 20.57 -4.67 -0.81
C ASN A 83 21.58 -4.30 -1.90
N TYR A 84 21.20 -4.51 -3.17
CA TYR A 84 22.05 -4.17 -4.31
C TYR A 84 22.39 -2.67 -4.34
N CYS A 85 21.39 -1.79 -4.16
CA CYS A 85 21.59 -0.34 -4.20
C CYS A 85 22.44 0.20 -3.04
N ASN A 86 22.37 -0.38 -1.84
CA ASN A 86 23.08 0.16 -0.67
C ASN A 86 24.46 -0.46 -0.47
N GLN A 87 24.62 -1.76 -0.76
CA GLN A 87 25.78 -2.52 -0.30
C GLN A 87 26.48 -3.26 -1.45
N ASN A 88 25.99 -3.17 -2.70
CA ASN A 88 26.46 -3.96 -3.85
C ASN A 88 26.48 -5.48 -3.63
N GLU A 89 25.84 -5.97 -2.56
CA GLU A 89 25.70 -7.38 -2.21
C GLU A 89 24.23 -7.77 -2.22
N LEU A 90 23.91 -9.00 -2.65
CA LEU A 90 22.53 -9.46 -2.76
C LEU A 90 22.01 -10.16 -1.49
N PHE A 91 22.91 -10.77 -0.72
CA PHE A 91 22.56 -11.65 0.40
C PHE A 91 23.23 -11.19 1.69
N VAL A 92 22.64 -10.18 2.33
CA VAL A 92 23.10 -9.70 3.64
C VAL A 92 22.12 -10.20 4.69
N PHE A 93 22.52 -11.25 5.40
CA PHE A 93 21.68 -11.87 6.40
C PHE A 93 21.83 -11.16 7.75
N ASN A 94 20.75 -10.55 8.23
CA ASN A 94 20.69 -9.95 9.56
C ASN A 94 19.37 -10.34 10.23
N SER A 95 19.46 -10.85 11.47
CA SER A 95 18.28 -11.25 12.27
C SER A 95 17.31 -10.09 12.51
N VAL A 96 17.82 -8.87 12.62
CA VAL A 96 17.01 -7.64 12.69
C VAL A 96 16.28 -7.40 11.37
N SER A 97 16.95 -7.55 10.23
CA SER A 97 16.33 -7.40 8.91
C SER A 97 15.24 -8.44 8.66
N LEU A 98 15.44 -9.69 9.10
CA LEU A 98 14.42 -10.74 9.01
C LEU A 98 13.17 -10.39 9.84
N ARG A 99 13.37 -9.90 11.07
CA ARG A 99 12.28 -9.46 11.94
C ARG A 99 11.50 -8.31 11.32
N VAL A 100 12.19 -7.31 10.75
CA VAL A 100 11.57 -6.18 10.06
C VAL A 100 10.81 -6.66 8.81
N ALA A 101 11.36 -7.59 8.04
CA ALA A 101 10.68 -8.16 6.87
C ALA A 101 9.38 -8.90 7.26
N LEU A 102 9.42 -9.71 8.32
CA LEU A 102 8.23 -10.37 8.86
C LEU A 102 7.19 -9.37 9.37
N ALA A 103 7.64 -8.31 10.07
CA ALA A 103 6.77 -7.24 10.53
C ALA A 103 6.06 -6.54 9.35
N SER A 104 6.80 -6.18 8.29
CA SER A 104 6.25 -5.58 7.07
C SER A 104 5.26 -6.50 6.38
N LEU A 105 5.56 -7.80 6.32
CA LEU A 105 4.68 -8.79 5.71
C LEU A 105 3.36 -8.88 6.46
N THR A 106 3.40 -9.04 7.78
CA THR A 106 2.20 -9.12 8.62
C THR A 106 1.40 -7.83 8.58
N ALA A 107 2.05 -6.68 8.71
CA ALA A 107 1.43 -5.36 8.65
C ALA A 107 0.69 -5.15 7.32
N TYR A 108 1.36 -5.40 6.20
CA TYR A 108 0.81 -5.20 4.87
C TYR A 108 -0.42 -6.09 4.63
N VAL A 109 -0.35 -7.39 4.95
CA VAL A 109 -1.53 -8.28 4.79
C VAL A 109 -2.70 -7.73 5.58
N LEU A 110 -2.51 -7.47 6.87
CA LEU A 110 -3.61 -7.12 7.73
C LEU A 110 -4.19 -5.74 7.39
N GLY A 111 -3.33 -4.77 7.07
CA GLY A 111 -3.72 -3.44 6.62
C GLY A 111 -4.53 -3.48 5.31
N GLN A 112 -4.05 -4.21 4.31
CA GLN A 112 -4.74 -4.34 3.01
C GLN A 112 -6.05 -5.14 3.11
N LEU A 113 -6.09 -6.21 3.91
CA LEU A 113 -7.32 -6.97 4.13
C LEU A 113 -8.39 -6.13 4.85
N LEU A 114 -7.97 -5.31 5.81
CA LEU A 114 -8.85 -4.38 6.51
C LEU A 114 -9.36 -3.29 5.57
N ASP A 115 -8.47 -2.68 4.77
CA ASP A 115 -8.81 -1.70 3.73
C ASP A 115 -9.87 -2.25 2.76
N ILE A 116 -9.63 -3.43 2.16
CA ILE A 116 -10.59 -4.09 1.25
C ILE A 116 -11.95 -4.28 1.93
N THR A 117 -11.96 -4.69 3.21
CA THR A 117 -13.19 -4.99 3.94
C THR A 117 -13.98 -3.72 4.25
N ILE A 118 -13.32 -2.67 4.70
CA ILE A 118 -13.93 -1.36 4.98
C ILE A 118 -14.41 -0.72 3.68
N PHE A 119 -13.57 -0.69 2.64
CA PHE A 119 -13.91 -0.14 1.34
C PHE A 119 -15.12 -0.85 0.74
N HIS A 120 -15.13 -2.19 0.76
CA HIS A 120 -16.24 -2.98 0.23
C HIS A 120 -17.57 -2.73 0.96
N LYS A 121 -17.52 -2.46 2.27
CA LYS A 121 -18.71 -2.10 3.05
C LYS A 121 -19.18 -0.67 2.73
N LEU A 122 -18.26 0.28 2.65
CA LEU A 122 -18.58 1.70 2.49
C LEU A 122 -18.85 2.14 1.05
N ARG A 123 -18.43 1.36 0.04
CA ARG A 123 -18.69 1.68 -1.39
C ARG A 123 -20.18 1.72 -1.77
N GLN A 124 -21.07 1.27 -0.90
CA GLN A 124 -22.52 1.34 -1.09
C GLN A 124 -23.08 2.74 -0.78
N LEU A 125 -22.30 3.59 -0.10
CA LEU A 125 -22.70 4.96 0.20
C LEU A 125 -22.74 5.81 -1.08
N LYS A 126 -23.66 6.79 -1.12
CA LYS A 126 -23.81 7.72 -2.26
C LYS A 126 -22.55 8.56 -2.50
N GLN A 127 -21.81 8.88 -1.45
CA GLN A 127 -20.60 9.70 -1.52
C GLN A 127 -19.39 8.83 -1.88
N TRP A 128 -18.90 8.99 -3.10
CA TRP A 128 -17.82 8.17 -3.66
C TRP A 128 -16.49 8.25 -2.89
N TRP A 129 -16.23 9.38 -2.21
CA TRP A 129 -14.98 9.67 -1.52
C TRP A 129 -14.91 9.08 -0.11
N ILE A 130 -16.04 8.75 0.51
CA ILE A 130 -16.06 8.22 1.89
C ILE A 130 -15.40 6.85 1.94
N ALA A 131 -15.77 5.95 1.03
CA ALA A 131 -15.19 4.61 0.98
C ALA A 131 -13.65 4.62 0.90
N PRO A 132 -13.02 5.28 -0.11
CA PRO A 132 -11.56 5.32 -0.24
C PRO A 132 -10.90 6.09 0.90
N SER A 133 -11.49 7.17 1.41
CA SER A 133 -10.86 7.95 2.49
C SER A 133 -10.81 7.17 3.80
N VAL A 134 -11.94 6.54 4.17
CA VAL A 134 -12.05 5.82 5.44
C VAL A 134 -11.28 4.50 5.40
N SER A 135 -11.37 3.74 4.31
CA SER A 135 -10.60 2.49 4.18
C SER A 135 -9.10 2.73 4.27
N ASN A 136 -8.61 3.74 3.55
CA ASN A 136 -7.21 4.13 3.57
C ASN A 136 -6.72 4.56 4.97
N VAL A 137 -7.53 5.33 5.72
CA VAL A 137 -7.17 5.73 7.10
C VAL A 137 -7.03 4.51 8.00
N PHE A 138 -8.04 3.62 8.01
CA PHE A 138 -8.01 2.43 8.87
C PHE A 138 -6.96 1.40 8.42
N GLY A 139 -6.75 1.26 7.11
CA GLY A 139 -5.71 0.41 6.53
C GLY A 139 -4.31 0.84 6.94
N ASN A 140 -3.99 2.14 6.79
CA ASN A 140 -2.70 2.69 7.21
C ASN A 140 -2.51 2.65 8.73
N LEU A 141 -3.57 2.90 9.51
CA LEU A 141 -3.55 2.79 10.96
C LEU A 141 -3.12 1.38 11.38
N PHE A 142 -3.79 0.36 10.85
CA PHE A 142 -3.52 -1.02 11.23
C PHE A 142 -2.15 -1.49 10.72
N ASP A 143 -1.79 -1.17 9.47
CA ASP A 143 -0.47 -1.46 8.91
C ASP A 143 0.65 -0.87 9.78
N THR A 144 0.58 0.43 10.07
CA THR A 144 1.65 1.13 10.80
C THR A 144 1.80 0.59 12.22
N PHE A 145 0.71 0.48 12.98
CA PHE A 145 0.81 -0.03 14.35
C PHE A 145 1.24 -1.49 14.41
N CYS A 146 0.76 -2.36 13.50
CA CYS A 146 1.22 -3.74 13.44
C CYS A 146 2.70 -3.83 13.06
N PHE A 147 3.16 -3.01 12.10
CA PHE A 147 4.56 -2.98 11.70
C PHE A 147 5.45 -2.60 12.89
N PHE A 148 5.20 -1.45 13.52
CA PHE A 148 6.04 -0.99 14.61
C PHE A 148 5.96 -1.90 15.84
N PHE A 149 4.79 -2.48 16.11
CA PHE A 149 4.63 -3.48 17.17
C PHE A 149 5.50 -4.70 16.89
N VAL A 150 5.35 -5.37 15.74
CA VAL A 150 6.11 -6.60 15.45
C VAL A 150 7.61 -6.32 15.29
N ALA A 151 7.97 -5.21 14.65
CA ALA A 151 9.37 -4.86 14.39
C ALA A 151 10.12 -4.45 15.66
N PHE A 152 9.50 -3.67 16.55
CA PHE A 152 10.24 -2.97 17.62
C PHE A 152 9.82 -3.32 19.04
N TYR A 153 8.64 -3.92 19.26
CA TYR A 153 8.21 -4.34 20.60
C TYR A 153 9.17 -5.39 21.17
N HIS A 154 9.92 -5.07 22.22
CA HIS A 154 10.97 -5.96 22.74
C HIS A 154 12.08 -6.22 21.71
N SER A 155 12.50 -5.18 20.98
CA SER A 155 13.67 -5.24 20.10
C SER A 155 14.98 -5.00 20.86
N ILE A 156 16.09 -5.43 20.27
CA ILE A 156 17.44 -5.31 20.83
C ILE A 156 17.81 -3.83 21.04
N ASN A 157 17.23 -2.92 20.25
CA ASN A 157 17.44 -1.49 20.39
C ASN A 157 16.53 -0.92 21.50
N PRO A 158 17.08 -0.50 22.66
CA PRO A 158 16.27 -0.06 23.80
C PRO A 158 15.45 1.21 23.49
N PHE A 159 15.99 2.11 22.67
CA PHE A 159 15.31 3.33 22.25
C PHE A 159 14.08 3.00 21.40
N LEU A 160 14.25 2.20 20.36
CA LEU A 160 13.11 1.80 19.50
C LEU A 160 12.09 0.99 20.29
N SER A 161 12.52 0.09 21.19
CA SER A 161 11.60 -0.68 22.00
C SER A 161 10.81 0.14 23.02
N ALA A 162 11.35 1.26 23.50
CA ALA A 162 10.65 2.15 24.45
C ALA A 162 9.73 3.15 23.72
N HIS A 163 10.14 3.64 22.55
CA HIS A 163 9.48 4.73 21.84
C HIS A 163 8.70 4.30 20.58
N TRP A 164 8.57 3.01 20.29
CA TRP A 164 7.93 2.53 19.06
C TRP A 164 6.51 3.10 18.84
N PHE A 165 5.74 3.29 19.92
CA PHE A 165 4.36 3.80 19.83
C PHE A 165 4.33 5.27 19.39
N GLU A 166 5.22 6.09 19.94
CA GLU A 166 5.37 7.51 19.56
C GLU A 166 5.81 7.62 18.10
N ILE A 167 6.83 6.84 17.71
CA ILE A 167 7.36 6.83 16.34
C ILE A 167 6.27 6.37 15.35
N ALA A 168 5.52 5.32 15.69
CA ALA A 168 4.41 4.82 14.88
C ALA A 168 3.31 5.88 14.68
N THR A 169 3.00 6.64 15.74
CA THR A 169 1.97 7.69 15.68
C THR A 169 2.40 8.82 14.75
N VAL A 170 3.64 9.26 14.84
CA VAL A 170 4.17 10.31 13.94
C VAL A 170 4.21 9.82 12.48
N ASP A 171 4.70 8.60 12.24
CA ASP A 171 4.71 7.98 10.91
C ASP A 171 3.30 7.91 10.31
N LEU A 172 2.33 7.48 11.12
CA LEU A 172 0.93 7.37 10.71
C LEU A 172 0.33 8.73 10.33
N LEU A 173 0.56 9.77 11.13
CA LEU A 173 0.03 11.11 10.87
C LEU A 173 0.57 11.65 9.55
N VAL A 174 1.86 11.46 9.28
CA VAL A 174 2.48 11.84 8.01
C VAL A 174 1.88 11.04 6.85
N LYS A 175 1.78 9.71 6.98
CA LYS A 175 1.19 8.83 5.96
C LYS A 175 -0.25 9.20 5.64
N ILE A 176 -1.11 9.37 6.63
CA ILE A 176 -2.52 9.74 6.44
C ILE A 176 -2.63 11.12 5.80
N THR A 177 -1.82 12.10 6.24
CA THR A 177 -1.86 13.46 5.69
C THR A 177 -1.48 13.45 4.21
N ILE A 178 -0.34 12.85 3.85
CA ILE A 178 0.10 12.75 2.45
C ILE A 178 -0.88 11.94 1.63
N SER A 179 -1.37 10.83 2.19
CA SER A 179 -2.34 9.98 1.52
C SER A 179 -3.62 10.75 1.26
N LEU A 180 -4.31 11.32 2.24
CA LEU A 180 -5.56 12.06 1.99
C LEU A 180 -5.40 13.23 1.01
N LEU A 181 -4.28 13.96 1.06
CA LEU A 181 -3.98 15.06 0.14
C LEU A 181 -3.77 14.59 -1.31
N THR A 182 -3.17 13.42 -1.52
CA THR A 182 -2.77 12.93 -2.86
C THR A 182 -3.75 11.90 -3.39
N PHE A 183 -4.11 10.94 -2.56
CA PHE A 183 -4.95 9.79 -2.83
C PHE A 183 -6.36 10.17 -3.24
N VAL A 184 -7.04 11.00 -2.45
CA VAL A 184 -8.47 11.31 -2.68
C VAL A 184 -8.65 12.02 -4.03
N PRO A 185 -7.83 13.02 -4.41
CA PRO A 185 -7.89 13.61 -5.74
C PRO A 185 -7.59 12.62 -6.86
N VAL A 186 -6.50 11.85 -6.76
CA VAL A 186 -6.06 10.92 -7.82
C VAL A 186 -7.05 9.77 -8.01
N TYR A 187 -7.63 9.26 -6.93
CA TYR A 187 -8.69 8.25 -6.99
C TYR A 187 -9.93 8.80 -7.69
N GLY A 188 -10.34 10.02 -7.37
CA GLY A 188 -11.48 10.69 -8.02
C GLY A 188 -11.29 10.83 -9.53
N ILE A 189 -10.12 11.31 -9.97
CA ILE A 189 -9.78 11.46 -11.40
C ILE A 189 -9.79 10.10 -12.10
N THR A 190 -9.13 9.09 -11.51
CA THR A 190 -9.06 7.74 -12.09
C THR A 190 -10.45 7.12 -12.22
N LEU A 191 -11.30 7.27 -11.20
CA LEU A 191 -12.67 6.75 -11.22
C LEU A 191 -13.50 7.42 -12.32
N GLN A 192 -13.45 8.75 -12.44
CA GLN A 192 -14.16 9.49 -13.48
C GLN A 192 -13.73 9.07 -14.89
N TRP A 193 -12.42 8.90 -15.10
CA TRP A 193 -11.87 8.45 -16.37
C TRP A 193 -12.37 7.05 -16.75
N ILE A 194 -12.37 6.10 -15.80
CA ILE A 194 -12.89 4.73 -16.03
C ILE A 194 -14.39 4.75 -16.33
N MET A 195 -15.16 5.57 -15.60
CA MET A 195 -16.62 5.65 -15.79
C MET A 195 -16.98 6.26 -17.14
N ARG A 196 -16.26 7.30 -17.58
CA ARG A 196 -16.46 7.95 -18.88
C ARG A 196 -16.18 6.99 -20.04
N ASN A 197 -15.03 6.30 -20.02
CA ASN A 197 -14.69 5.34 -21.06
C ASN A 197 -15.68 4.16 -21.13
N LYS A 198 -16.30 3.78 -20.00
CA LYS A 198 -17.37 2.78 -19.99
C LYS A 198 -18.67 3.28 -20.62
N ALA A 199 -19.03 4.54 -20.41
CA ALA A 199 -20.22 5.13 -21.01
C ALA A 199 -20.05 5.22 -22.54
N ASP A 200 -18.89 5.71 -23.00
CA ASP A 200 -18.57 5.83 -24.42
C ASP A 200 -18.58 4.46 -25.14
N ALA A 201 -18.12 3.39 -24.48
CA ALA A 201 -18.15 2.04 -25.02
C ALA A 201 -19.56 1.45 -25.16
N ILE A 202 -20.51 1.88 -24.30
CA ILE A 202 -21.91 1.43 -24.36
C ILE A 202 -22.64 2.16 -25.50
N GLU A 203 -22.39 3.47 -25.69
CA GLU A 203 -22.97 4.24 -26.81
C GLU A 203 -22.50 3.74 -28.19
N LEU A 204 -21.25 3.28 -28.31
CA LEU A 204 -20.73 2.73 -29.57
C LEU A 204 -21.26 1.33 -29.91
N THR A 205 -21.95 0.66 -28.98
CA THR A 205 -22.49 -0.70 -29.16
C THR A 205 -24.02 -0.76 -29.16
N SER A 206 -24.70 0.39 -29.00
CA SER A 206 -26.16 0.57 -29.10
C SER A 206 -26.54 1.20 -30.44
#